data_AF-A0A424IZ42-F1
#
_entry.id   AF-A0A424IZ42-F1
#
_cell.length_a   1.000
_cell.length_b   1.000
_cell.length_c   1.000
_cell.angle_alpha   90.00
_cell.angle_beta   90.00
_cell.angle_gamma   90.00
#
_symmetry.space_group_name_H-M   'P 1'
#
loop_
_entity.id
_entity.type
_entity.pdbx_description
1 polymer ?
#
loop_
_entity_poly.entity_id
_entity_poly.type
_entity_poly.pdbx_seq_one_letter_code
_entity_poly.pdbx_strand_id
1 'polypeptide(L)'
;MSKINRILDVMAALRHPETGCPWDLQQDFASIAPYTLEEAYEVTDAIERGNMDDLKEELGDLLLQVVFHARMAEEAALFSFDDVVEAISDKMIRRHPHVFDVGTADNADAVRKSWEEIKAEEKAAKSKAAADALPDSLMPDSLMNDIPLSLPGLSRAV
;
A
#
# COMPACT_ATOMS: atom_id res chain seq x y z
N MET A 1 -17.42 12.52 -14.65
CA MET A 1 -16.17 12.45 -13.88
C MET A 1 -16.35 11.40 -12.79
N SER A 2 -15.42 10.45 -12.65
CA SER A 2 -15.52 9.41 -11.61
C SER A 2 -15.35 10.04 -10.22
N LYS A 3 -15.83 9.38 -9.17
CA LYS A 3 -15.62 9.87 -7.78
C LYS A 3 -14.15 9.83 -7.38
N ILE A 4 -13.36 8.92 -7.95
CA ILE A 4 -11.91 8.83 -7.77
C ILE A 4 -11.23 10.05 -8.41
N ASN A 5 -11.58 10.39 -9.66
CA ASN A 5 -10.98 11.55 -10.33
C ASN A 5 -11.21 12.83 -9.52
N ARG A 6 -12.38 12.97 -8.87
CA ARG A 6 -12.65 14.12 -8.01
C ARG A 6 -11.62 14.28 -6.88
N ILE A 7 -11.22 13.21 -6.19
CA ILE A 7 -10.23 13.34 -5.10
C ILE A 7 -8.82 13.58 -5.65
N LEU A 8 -8.48 12.98 -6.79
CA LEU A 8 -7.22 13.24 -7.48
C LEU A 8 -7.11 14.71 -7.93
N ASP A 9 -8.18 15.26 -8.51
CA ASP A 9 -8.23 16.66 -8.93
C ASP A 9 -8.14 17.62 -7.74
N VAL A 10 -8.79 17.28 -6.62
CA VAL A 10 -8.67 18.06 -5.36
C VAL A 10 -7.23 18.07 -4.88
N MET A 11 -6.57 16.91 -4.81
CA MET A 11 -5.18 16.83 -4.38
C MET A 11 -4.23 17.58 -5.32
N ALA A 12 -4.44 17.46 -6.63
CA ALA A 12 -3.66 18.21 -7.63
C ALA A 12 -3.84 19.72 -7.46
N ALA A 13 -5.04 20.20 -7.12
CA ALA A 13 -5.29 21.61 -6.84
C ALA A 13 -4.62 22.06 -5.53
N LEU A 14 -4.71 21.25 -4.46
CA LEU A 14 -4.08 21.53 -3.17
C LEU A 14 -2.55 21.60 -3.28
N ARG A 15 -1.95 20.77 -4.13
CA ARG A 15 -0.50 20.75 -4.38
C ARG A 15 -0.07 21.49 -5.64
N HIS A 16 -0.92 22.37 -6.19
CA HIS A 16 -0.53 23.17 -7.35
C HIS A 16 0.59 24.16 -6.96
N PRO A 17 1.73 24.24 -7.70
CA PRO A 17 2.88 25.05 -7.28
C PRO A 17 2.62 26.55 -7.08
N GLU A 18 1.66 27.11 -7.81
CA GLU A 18 1.36 28.55 -7.77
C GLU A 18 0.14 28.92 -6.94
N THR A 19 -0.84 28.01 -6.84
CA THR A 19 -2.17 28.30 -6.27
C THR A 19 -2.57 27.34 -5.16
N GLY A 20 -1.71 26.37 -4.87
CA GLY A 20 -1.95 25.34 -3.89
C GLY A 20 -1.88 25.87 -2.46
N CYS A 21 -2.25 25.00 -1.53
CA CYS A 21 -2.15 25.22 -0.11
C CYS A 21 -0.67 25.15 0.32
N PRO A 22 -0.13 26.18 1.00
CA PRO A 22 1.26 26.15 1.48
C PRO A 22 1.56 24.97 2.42
N TRP A 23 0.58 24.57 3.24
CA TRP A 23 0.74 23.43 4.14
C TRP A 23 0.80 22.11 3.37
N ASP A 24 0.02 21.94 2.29
CA ASP A 24 0.09 20.72 1.49
C ASP A 24 1.40 20.67 0.70
N LEU A 25 1.80 21.79 0.07
CA LEU A 25 3.02 21.89 -0.74
C LEU A 25 4.31 21.58 0.04
N GLN A 26 4.40 21.93 1.32
CA GLN A 26 5.60 21.70 2.13
C GLN A 26 5.79 20.23 2.55
N GLN A 27 4.77 19.39 2.40
CA GLN A 27 4.82 17.99 2.84
C GLN A 27 5.68 17.13 1.91
N ASP A 28 6.30 16.12 2.49
CA ASP A 28 7.05 15.08 1.80
C ASP A 28 6.59 13.68 2.23
N PHE A 29 7.20 12.63 1.67
CA PHE A 29 6.86 11.24 2.02
C PHE A 29 7.05 10.94 3.52
N ALA A 30 8.04 11.54 4.17
CA ALA A 30 8.34 11.28 5.57
C ALA A 30 7.38 12.00 6.51
N SER A 31 6.94 13.21 6.15
CA SER A 31 5.98 13.98 6.96
C SER A 31 4.57 13.40 6.90
N ILE A 32 4.20 12.73 5.81
CA ILE A 32 2.87 12.11 5.62
C ILE A 32 2.78 10.68 6.21
N ALA A 33 3.91 9.97 6.30
CA ALA A 33 3.93 8.57 6.78
C ALA A 33 3.30 8.35 8.19
N PRO A 34 3.49 9.23 9.20
CA PRO A 34 2.83 9.08 10.49
C PRO A 34 1.31 9.12 10.42
N TYR A 35 0.74 10.00 9.59
CA TYR A 35 -0.71 10.11 9.41
C TYR A 35 -1.28 8.83 8.78
N THR A 36 -0.56 8.21 7.84
CA THR A 36 -0.97 6.91 7.27
C THR A 36 -1.12 5.82 8.34
N LEU A 37 -0.26 5.85 9.36
CA LEU A 37 -0.36 4.89 10.47
C LEU A 37 -1.52 5.24 11.42
N GLU A 38 -1.73 6.53 11.68
CA GLU A 38 -2.84 7.03 12.50
C GLU A 38 -4.20 6.61 11.92
N GLU A 39 -4.45 6.88 10.62
CA GLU A 39 -5.73 6.52 9.99
C GLU A 39 -5.96 5.00 9.97
N ALA A 40 -4.90 4.21 9.86
CA ALA A 40 -5.02 2.74 9.92
C ALA A 40 -5.46 2.25 11.32
N TYR A 41 -5.05 2.96 12.39
CA TYR A 41 -5.53 2.69 13.73
C TYR A 41 -6.96 3.17 13.93
N GLU A 42 -7.34 4.34 13.42
CA GLU A 42 -8.71 4.84 13.52
C GLU A 42 -9.71 3.97 12.74
N VAL A 43 -9.34 3.46 11.55
CA VAL A 43 -10.13 2.43 10.84
C VAL A 43 -10.35 1.20 11.72
N THR A 44 -9.32 0.76 12.44
CA THR A 44 -9.41 -0.40 13.34
C THR A 44 -10.34 -0.11 14.53
N ASP A 45 -10.20 1.06 15.16
CA ASP A 45 -11.05 1.48 16.28
C ASP A 45 -12.52 1.63 15.86
N ALA A 46 -12.79 2.22 14.68
CA ALA A 46 -14.14 2.32 14.12
C ALA A 46 -14.81 0.95 13.93
N ILE A 47 -14.05 -0.06 13.48
CA ILE A 47 -14.51 -1.45 13.36
C ILE A 47 -14.82 -2.04 14.74
N GLU A 48 -13.91 -1.87 15.71
CA GLU A 48 -14.08 -2.40 17.08
C GLU A 48 -15.29 -1.80 17.79
N ARG A 49 -15.55 -0.50 17.56
CA ARG A 49 -16.72 0.23 18.08
C ARG A 49 -18.01 -0.09 17.32
N GLY A 50 -17.93 -0.78 16.19
CA GLY A 50 -19.07 -1.06 15.31
C GLY A 50 -19.71 0.20 14.70
N ASN A 51 -18.93 1.28 14.57
CA ASN A 51 -19.42 2.57 14.09
C ASN A 51 -19.20 2.69 12.58
N MET A 52 -20.25 2.49 11.80
CA MET A 52 -20.15 2.45 10.34
C MET A 52 -20.00 3.83 9.69
N ASP A 53 -20.48 4.90 10.33
CA ASP A 53 -20.33 6.25 9.80
C ASP A 53 -18.88 6.73 9.93
N ASP A 54 -18.29 6.43 11.08
CA ASP A 54 -16.89 6.65 11.42
C ASP A 54 -15.98 5.82 10.51
N LEU A 55 -16.24 4.52 10.36
CA LEU A 55 -15.48 3.66 9.46
C LEU A 55 -15.43 4.21 8.02
N LYS A 56 -16.52 4.80 7.53
CA LYS A 56 -16.58 5.41 6.20
C LYS A 56 -15.73 6.68 6.10
N GLU A 57 -15.65 7.46 7.18
CA GLU A 57 -14.80 8.65 7.28
C GLU A 57 -13.32 8.24 7.29
N GLU A 58 -12.94 7.33 8.19
CA GLU A 58 -11.56 6.88 8.35
C GLU A 58 -11.01 6.14 7.11
N LEU A 59 -11.85 5.37 6.41
CA LEU A 59 -11.46 4.78 5.12
C LEU A 59 -11.21 5.85 4.04
N GLY A 60 -11.91 6.99 4.14
CA GLY A 60 -11.69 8.15 3.30
C GLY A 60 -10.35 8.83 3.59
N ASP A 61 -10.03 9.00 4.87
CA ASP A 61 -8.78 9.63 5.31
C ASP A 61 -7.57 8.72 5.04
N LEU A 62 -7.72 7.41 5.20
CA LEU A 62 -6.69 6.45 4.76
C LEU A 62 -6.48 6.50 3.24
N LEU A 63 -7.55 6.63 2.44
CA LEU A 63 -7.44 6.82 1.00
C LEU A 63 -6.77 8.15 0.64
N LEU A 64 -7.03 9.22 1.41
CA LEU A 64 -6.38 10.52 1.23
C LEU A 64 -4.86 10.37 1.30
N GLN A 65 -4.33 9.60 2.27
CA GLN A 65 -2.87 9.41 2.39
C GLN A 65 -2.27 8.71 1.16
N VAL A 66 -2.97 7.72 0.60
CA VAL A 66 -2.55 7.03 -0.65
C VAL A 66 -2.51 8.02 -1.82
N VAL A 67 -3.56 8.84 -1.97
CA VAL A 67 -3.64 9.86 -3.02
C VAL A 67 -2.55 10.91 -2.86
N PHE A 68 -2.24 11.32 -1.62
CA PHE A 68 -1.20 12.30 -1.32
C PHE A 68 0.18 11.78 -1.75
N HIS A 69 0.55 10.55 -1.34
CA HIS A 69 1.81 9.93 -1.75
C HIS A 69 1.91 9.73 -3.26
N ALA A 70 0.82 9.28 -3.91
CA ALA A 70 0.79 9.14 -5.36
C ALA A 70 1.00 10.48 -6.07
N ARG A 71 0.41 11.57 -5.56
CA ARG A 71 0.60 12.92 -6.12
C ARG A 71 2.05 13.39 -5.99
N MET A 72 2.67 13.21 -4.83
CA MET A 72 4.09 13.54 -4.63
C MET A 72 5.02 12.71 -5.53
N ALA A 73 4.70 11.43 -5.73
CA ALA A 73 5.46 10.56 -6.63
C ALA A 73 5.32 10.99 -8.10
N GLU A 74 4.13 11.43 -8.51
CA GLU A 74 3.88 11.95 -9.85
C GLU A 74 4.64 13.26 -10.09
N GLU A 75 4.64 14.17 -9.12
CA GLU A 75 5.44 15.42 -9.14
C GLU A 75 6.94 15.14 -9.27
N ALA A 76 7.42 14.05 -8.68
CA ALA A 76 8.80 13.58 -8.77
C ALA A 76 9.08 12.70 -10.00
N ALA A 77 8.11 12.50 -10.89
CA ALA A 77 8.19 11.62 -12.06
C ALA A 77 8.61 10.17 -11.74
N LEU A 78 8.15 9.65 -10.59
CA LEU A 78 8.45 8.28 -10.12
C LEU A 78 7.37 7.28 -10.51
N PHE A 79 6.12 7.56 -10.14
CA PHE A 79 4.92 6.78 -10.47
C PHE A 79 3.66 7.62 -10.21
N SER A 80 2.53 7.21 -10.76
CA SER A 80 1.23 7.85 -10.63
C SER A 80 0.26 7.03 -9.77
N PHE A 81 -0.92 7.60 -9.48
CA PHE A 81 -1.99 6.86 -8.81
C PHE A 81 -2.47 5.65 -9.64
N ASP A 82 -2.49 5.77 -10.97
CA ASP A 82 -2.90 4.68 -11.85
C ASP A 82 -1.92 3.50 -11.75
N ASP A 83 -0.61 3.77 -11.66
CA ASP A 83 0.41 2.72 -11.43
C ASP A 83 0.21 2.00 -10.09
N VAL A 84 -0.22 2.72 -9.04
CA VAL A 84 -0.53 2.13 -7.74
C VAL A 84 -1.74 1.18 -7.86
N VAL A 85 -2.79 1.62 -8.55
CA VAL A 85 -4.01 0.82 -8.78
C VAL A 85 -3.69 -0.41 -9.63
N GLU A 86 -2.96 -0.25 -10.74
CA GLU A 86 -2.53 -1.36 -11.59
C GLU A 86 -1.73 -2.39 -10.79
N ALA A 87 -0.72 -1.94 -10.02
CA ALA A 87 0.13 -2.82 -9.24
C ALA A 87 -0.64 -3.62 -8.17
N ILE A 88 -1.67 -3.05 -7.54
CA ILE A 88 -2.52 -3.80 -6.59
C ILE A 88 -3.52 -4.69 -7.33
N SER A 89 -4.14 -4.23 -8.42
CA SER A 89 -5.08 -5.02 -9.21
C SER A 89 -4.43 -6.29 -9.77
N ASP A 90 -3.27 -6.16 -10.42
CA ASP A 90 -2.52 -7.30 -10.96
C ASP A 90 -2.13 -8.30 -9.88
N LYS A 91 -1.69 -7.79 -8.73
CA LYS A 91 -1.35 -8.63 -7.57
C LYS A 91 -2.58 -9.38 -7.06
N MET A 92 -3.72 -8.71 -6.96
CA MET A 92 -4.96 -9.34 -6.47
C MET A 92 -5.49 -10.39 -7.45
N ILE A 93 -5.44 -10.13 -8.76
CA ILE A 93 -5.82 -11.08 -9.80
C ILE A 93 -4.91 -12.31 -9.75
N ARG A 94 -3.59 -12.10 -9.74
CA ARG A 94 -2.60 -13.19 -9.68
C ARG A 94 -2.76 -14.08 -8.45
N ARG A 95 -3.07 -13.49 -7.28
CA ARG A 95 -3.23 -14.24 -6.03
C ARG A 95 -4.60 -14.88 -5.83
N HIS A 96 -5.55 -14.64 -6.76
CA HIS A 96 -6.88 -15.28 -6.75
C HIS A 96 -7.16 -16.02 -8.08
N PRO A 97 -6.33 -17.01 -8.47
CA PRO A 97 -6.55 -17.75 -9.72
C PRO A 97 -7.90 -18.48 -9.72
N HIS A 98 -8.40 -18.89 -8.55
CA HIS A 98 -9.71 -19.51 -8.39
C HIS A 98 -10.90 -18.58 -8.66
N VAL A 99 -10.69 -17.25 -8.72
CA VAL A 99 -11.72 -16.27 -9.09
C VAL A 99 -11.55 -15.82 -10.53
N PHE A 100 -10.31 -15.58 -10.98
CA PHE A 100 -10.02 -14.87 -12.24
C PHE A 100 -9.42 -15.73 -13.37
N ASP A 101 -9.06 -16.99 -13.12
CA ASP A 101 -8.47 -17.88 -14.12
C ASP A 101 -8.90 -19.34 -13.89
N VAL A 102 -7.95 -20.30 -13.86
CA VAL A 102 -8.22 -21.73 -13.67
C VAL A 102 -7.91 -22.14 -12.24
N GLY A 103 -8.96 -22.47 -11.49
CA GLY A 103 -8.84 -23.08 -10.17
C GLY A 103 -10.20 -23.28 -9.53
N THR A 104 -10.34 -24.33 -8.72
CA THR A 104 -11.43 -24.44 -7.77
C THR A 104 -10.86 -24.23 -6.38
N ALA A 105 -11.55 -23.43 -5.58
CA ALA A 105 -11.27 -23.32 -4.16
C ALA A 105 -12.42 -23.99 -3.42
N ASP A 106 -12.16 -25.19 -2.89
CA ASP A 106 -13.19 -25.99 -2.24
C ASP A 106 -13.64 -25.39 -0.89
N ASN A 107 -12.75 -24.64 -0.23
CA ASN A 107 -13.01 -23.96 1.03
C ASN A 107 -12.00 -22.84 1.32
N ALA A 108 -12.24 -22.05 2.36
CA ALA A 108 -11.40 -20.92 2.76
C ALA A 108 -9.96 -21.33 3.14
N ASP A 109 -9.75 -22.52 3.70
CA ASP A 109 -8.41 -23.00 4.06
C ASP A 109 -7.58 -23.30 2.80
N ALA A 110 -8.20 -23.86 1.77
CA ALA A 110 -7.57 -24.08 0.47
C ALA A 110 -7.18 -22.76 -0.21
N VAL A 111 -8.04 -21.73 -0.13
CA VAL A 111 -7.72 -20.37 -0.60
C VAL A 111 -6.53 -19.80 0.15
N ARG A 112 -6.54 -19.90 1.49
CA ARG A 112 -5.46 -19.37 2.33
C ARG A 112 -4.13 -20.04 2.01
N LYS A 113 -4.11 -21.36 1.85
CA LYS A 113 -2.89 -22.10 1.51
C LYS A 113 -2.34 -21.66 0.16
N SER A 114 -3.18 -21.60 -0.88
CA SER A 114 -2.77 -21.12 -2.20
C SER A 114 -2.24 -19.69 -2.15
N TRP A 115 -2.87 -18.81 -1.36
CA TRP A 115 -2.40 -17.44 -1.15
C TRP A 115 -1.02 -17.37 -0.50
N GLU A 116 -0.77 -18.17 0.53
CA GLU A 116 0.52 -18.24 1.22
C GLU A 116 1.62 -18.80 0.30
N GLU A 117 1.32 -19.81 -0.52
CA GLU A 117 2.23 -20.38 -1.54
C GLU A 117 2.62 -19.33 -2.58
N ILE A 118 1.65 -18.66 -3.21
CA ILE A 118 1.91 -17.60 -4.21
C ILE A 118 2.72 -16.46 -3.59
N LYS A 119 2.40 -16.06 -2.35
CA LYS A 119 3.16 -15.02 -1.63
C LYS A 119 4.61 -15.43 -1.39
N ALA A 120 4.87 -16.70 -1.06
CA ALA A 120 6.22 -17.22 -0.85
C ALA A 120 7.02 -17.24 -2.16
N GLU A 121 6.42 -17.66 -3.27
CA GLU A 121 7.02 -17.65 -4.60
C GLU A 121 7.38 -16.23 -5.05
N GLU A 122 6.47 -15.26 -4.86
CA GLU A 122 6.72 -13.85 -5.16
C GLU A 122 7.89 -13.29 -4.33
N LYS A 123 7.98 -13.67 -3.06
CA LYS A 123 9.08 -13.25 -2.18
C LYS A 123 10.42 -13.83 -2.68
N ALA A 124 10.44 -15.12 -3.00
CA ALA A 124 11.64 -15.78 -3.53
C ALA A 124 12.10 -15.17 -4.87
N ALA A 125 11.16 -14.85 -5.76
CA ALA A 125 11.46 -14.19 -7.03
C ALA A 125 12.06 -12.79 -6.84
N LYS A 126 11.53 -11.99 -5.89
CA LYS A 126 12.10 -10.68 -5.55
C LYS A 126 13.49 -10.79 -4.95
N SER A 127 13.71 -11.71 -4.01
CA SER A 127 15.04 -11.95 -3.43
C SER A 127 16.06 -12.35 -4.50
N LYS A 128 15.66 -13.20 -5.45
CA LYS A 128 16.52 -13.58 -6.58
C LYS A 128 16.83 -12.40 -7.49
N ALA A 129 15.84 -11.59 -7.85
CA ALA A 129 16.05 -10.40 -8.69
C ALA A 129 16.96 -9.36 -8.00
N ALA A 130 16.84 -9.19 -6.68
CA ALA A 130 17.73 -8.34 -5.90
C ALA A 130 19.16 -8.90 -5.85
N ALA A 131 19.31 -10.22 -5.68
CA ALA A 131 20.59 -10.91 -5.70
C ALA A 131 21.29 -10.76 -7.08
N ASP A 132 20.55 -10.91 -8.17
CA ASP A 132 21.09 -10.78 -9.53
C ASP A 132 21.51 -9.31 -9.87
N ALA A 133 21.03 -8.32 -9.11
CA ALA A 133 21.33 -6.90 -9.31
C ALA A 133 22.52 -6.37 -8.47
N LEU A 134 23.04 -7.16 -7.53
CA LEU A 134 24.12 -6.77 -6.61
C LEU A 134 25.35 -7.69 -6.81
N PRO A 135 26.59 -7.16 -6.75
CA PRO A 135 27.78 -8.01 -6.68
C PRO A 135 27.78 -8.84 -5.38
N ASP A 136 28.21 -10.10 -5.45
CA ASP A 136 28.22 -11.10 -4.35
C ASP A 136 28.69 -10.56 -2.98
N SER A 137 29.56 -9.55 -2.99
CA SER A 137 30.11 -8.91 -1.80
C SER A 137 29.12 -8.03 -0.99
N LEU A 138 27.92 -7.79 -1.51
CA LEU A 138 26.89 -6.93 -0.89
C LEU A 138 25.57 -7.66 -0.63
N MET A 139 25.54 -8.99 -0.75
CA MET A 139 24.35 -9.79 -0.44
C MET A 139 23.96 -9.56 1.03
N PRO A 140 22.75 -9.07 1.31
CA PRO A 140 22.35 -8.84 2.69
C PRO A 140 21.85 -10.15 3.30
N ASP A 141 22.72 -10.80 4.08
CA ASP A 141 22.53 -12.11 4.74
C ASP A 141 21.45 -12.16 5.84
N SER A 142 20.58 -11.16 5.94
CA SER A 142 19.65 -11.03 7.07
C SER A 142 18.21 -11.36 6.69
N LEU A 143 17.70 -12.43 7.31
CA LEU A 143 16.27 -12.81 7.32
C LEU A 143 15.35 -11.68 7.85
N MET A 144 15.92 -10.64 8.49
CA MET A 144 15.19 -9.55 9.15
C MET A 144 14.96 -8.33 8.27
N ASN A 145 15.49 -8.29 7.03
CA ASN A 145 15.42 -7.09 6.18
C ASN A 145 14.01 -6.74 5.71
N ASP A 146 13.10 -7.72 5.68
CA ASP A 146 11.72 -7.51 5.24
C ASP A 146 10.76 -7.14 6.38
N ILE A 147 11.26 -6.98 7.61
CA ILE A 147 10.43 -6.63 8.77
C ILE A 147 10.37 -5.11 8.90
N PRO A 148 9.18 -4.47 8.75
CA PRO A 148 9.06 -3.03 8.84
C PRO A 148 9.54 -2.52 10.22
N LEU A 149 10.42 -1.52 10.20
CA LEU A 149 10.96 -0.92 11.42
C LEU A 149 9.89 -0.20 12.24
N SER A 150 8.79 0.22 11.60
CA SER A 150 7.65 0.90 12.21
C SER A 150 6.68 -0.03 12.95
N LEU A 151 6.84 -1.36 12.84
CA LEU A 151 6.00 -2.28 13.60
C LEU A 151 6.22 -2.07 15.11
N PRO A 152 5.13 -2.04 15.92
CA PRO A 152 5.25 -2.06 17.37
C PRO A 152 6.13 -3.22 17.83
N GLY A 153 6.91 -3.01 18.90
CA GLY A 153 7.94 -3.97 19.34
C GLY A 153 7.40 -5.38 19.60
N LEU A 154 6.16 -5.51 20.05
CA LEU A 154 5.51 -6.81 20.23
C LEU A 154 5.20 -7.48 18.88
N SER A 155 4.62 -6.76 17.92
CA SER A 155 4.33 -7.28 16.57
C SER A 155 5.60 -7.65 15.79
N ARG A 156 6.71 -6.95 16.06
CA ARG A 156 8.02 -7.21 15.46
C ARG A 156 8.73 -8.44 16.02
N ALA A 157 8.35 -8.90 17.21
CA ALA A 157 9.03 -9.97 17.94
C ALA A 157 8.45 -11.38 17.68
N VAL A 158 7.34 -11.48 16.94
CA VAL A 158 6.62 -12.74 16.67
C VAL A 158 6.91 -13.29 15.28
#